data_AF-A0A7L9BMW8-F1
#
_entry.id   AF-A0A7L9BMW8-F1
#
_cell.length_a   1.000
_cell.length_b   1.000
_cell.length_c   1.000
_cell.angle_alpha   90.00
_cell.angle_beta   90.00
_cell.angle_gamma   90.00
#
_symmetry.space_group_name_H-M   'P 1'
#
loop_
_entity.id
_entity.type
_entity.pdbx_description
1 polymer ?
#
loop_
_entity_poly.entity_id
_entity_poly.type
_entity_poly.pdbx_seq_one_letter_code
_entity_poly.pdbx_strand_id
1 'polypeptide(L)'
;MSTHPRTVRSLSLLAALAASNLALAGPADVSAYDDLAEGFLGDAFEYHGILYTECNNVAGSFPSGETFTPQDIGDQFIIENSTFLFDAFPDFGSRDNTLTFGTAYIPGPNLSLGAFARATMTLPASASHASVEMAFYENGPWGGIVFHLDALRDGQVVDSATYTIADGGGRDNVTTTTLSVSDQGAGFDQLKLYATWNDGYSAPRLMIDNLTVTYPDTTCPADFNADGFVDFFDFTAYVDCFEGIECPPGQSADFNADGFVDFFDFQDFVDAFEAWC
;
A
#
# COMPACT_ATOMS: atom_id res chain seq x y z
N MET A 1 38.94 65.66 24.65
CA MET A 1 38.76 64.20 24.58
C MET A 1 37.60 63.83 25.47
N SER A 2 36.41 63.63 24.90
CA SER A 2 35.29 62.95 25.57
C SER A 2 34.37 62.43 24.48
N THR A 3 34.41 61.12 24.25
CA THR A 3 33.60 60.38 23.29
C THR A 3 32.38 59.85 24.03
N HIS A 4 31.18 60.11 23.50
CA HIS A 4 29.94 59.43 23.90
C HIS A 4 29.50 58.54 22.73
N PRO A 5 29.26 57.23 22.95
CA PRO A 5 28.74 56.35 21.92
C PRO A 5 27.21 56.44 21.88
N ARG A 6 26.64 56.56 20.68
CA ARG A 6 25.20 56.34 20.45
C ARG A 6 24.97 54.87 20.12
N THR A 7 24.17 54.25 20.99
CA THR A 7 23.60 52.89 20.96
C THR A 7 22.92 52.55 19.63
N VAL A 8 23.33 51.42 19.04
CA VAL A 8 22.58 50.71 17.99
C VAL A 8 21.59 49.77 18.70
N ARG A 9 20.29 49.93 18.43
CA ARG A 9 19.26 48.97 18.86
C ARG A 9 19.24 47.81 17.86
N SER A 10 19.71 46.64 18.28
CA SER A 10 19.51 45.40 17.54
C SER A 10 18.05 44.98 17.61
N LEU A 11 17.42 44.82 16.45
CA LEU A 11 16.11 44.21 16.29
C LEU A 11 16.32 42.69 16.25
N SER A 12 15.96 41.99 17.31
CA SER A 12 16.00 40.53 17.37
C SER A 12 14.83 39.97 16.56
N LEU A 13 15.11 39.41 15.39
CA LEU A 13 14.16 38.61 14.61
C LEU A 13 14.07 37.24 15.30
N LEU A 14 12.94 36.93 15.94
CA LEU A 14 12.61 35.55 16.32
C LEU A 14 12.19 34.82 15.03
N ALA A 15 13.05 33.92 14.54
CA ALA A 15 12.66 32.93 13.56
C ALA A 15 11.95 31.79 14.31
N ALA A 16 10.66 31.62 14.06
CA ALA A 16 9.94 30.42 14.46
C ALA A 16 10.48 29.25 13.62
N LEU A 17 11.19 28.32 14.24
CA LEU A 17 11.42 27.01 13.63
C LEU A 17 10.11 26.24 13.69
N ALA A 18 9.47 26.03 12.54
CA ALA A 18 8.47 24.99 12.41
C ALA A 18 9.22 23.65 12.53
N ALA A 19 8.94 22.90 13.59
CA ALA A 19 9.35 21.52 13.69
C ALA A 19 8.55 20.74 12.65
N SER A 20 9.22 20.27 11.60
CA SER A 20 8.67 19.29 10.68
C SER A 20 8.67 17.95 11.41
N ASN A 21 7.49 17.48 11.83
CA ASN A 21 7.28 16.10 12.25
C ASN A 21 7.50 15.20 11.04
N LEU A 22 8.72 14.71 10.89
CA LEU A 22 8.99 13.55 10.04
C LEU A 22 8.46 12.35 10.80
N ALA A 23 7.24 11.92 10.48
CA ALA A 23 6.78 10.59 10.89
C ALA A 23 7.80 9.57 10.36
N LEU A 24 8.35 8.73 11.23
CA LEU A 24 9.07 7.57 10.76
C LEU A 24 8.06 6.65 10.06
N ALA A 25 8.43 6.14 8.89
CA ALA A 25 7.63 5.14 8.20
C ALA A 25 7.77 3.83 8.99
N GLY A 26 6.65 3.20 9.34
CA GLY A 26 6.65 1.92 10.03
C GLY A 26 7.23 0.79 9.18
N PRO A 27 7.38 -0.42 9.75
CA PRO A 27 7.82 -1.58 8.98
C PRO A 27 6.85 -1.80 7.81
N ALA A 28 7.42 -2.08 6.64
CA ALA A 28 6.63 -2.36 5.45
C ALA A 28 6.22 -3.84 5.44
N ASP A 29 4.93 -4.11 5.31
CA ASP A 29 4.40 -5.45 5.11
C ASP A 29 4.48 -5.80 3.63
N VAL A 30 5.08 -6.95 3.32
CA VAL A 30 5.29 -7.40 1.94
C VAL A 30 4.47 -8.65 1.68
N SER A 31 3.57 -8.57 0.70
CA SER A 31 2.88 -9.71 0.12
C SER A 31 3.64 -10.19 -1.11
N ALA A 32 4.51 -11.17 -0.86
CA ALA A 32 5.36 -11.84 -1.86
C ALA A 32 4.69 -13.05 -2.52
N TYR A 33 3.59 -13.57 -1.94
CA TYR A 33 2.82 -14.71 -2.47
C TYR A 33 3.57 -16.07 -2.54
N ASP A 34 4.85 -16.11 -2.19
CA ASP A 34 5.73 -17.29 -2.26
C ASP A 34 5.29 -18.48 -1.42
N ASP A 35 4.56 -18.24 -0.32
CA ASP A 35 4.04 -19.30 0.55
C ASP A 35 2.68 -19.85 0.11
N LEU A 36 2.04 -19.21 -0.88
CA LEU A 36 0.78 -19.68 -1.44
C LEU A 36 1.01 -20.84 -2.40
N ALA A 37 0.08 -21.81 -2.39
CA ALA A 37 0.12 -22.92 -3.32
C ALA A 37 -0.28 -22.45 -4.73
N GLU A 38 0.44 -22.92 -5.74
CA GLU A 38 0.09 -22.73 -7.15
C GLU A 38 -1.36 -23.16 -7.43
N GLY A 39 -2.11 -22.33 -8.16
CA GLY A 39 -3.47 -22.61 -8.58
C GLY A 39 -4.43 -21.43 -8.38
N PHE A 40 -5.73 -21.72 -8.49
CA PHE A 40 -6.79 -20.74 -8.35
C PHE A 40 -7.06 -20.40 -6.88
N LEU A 41 -7.16 -19.11 -6.57
CA LEU A 41 -7.55 -18.60 -5.26
C LEU A 41 -9.04 -18.22 -5.19
N GLY A 42 -9.70 -18.06 -6.34
CA GLY A 42 -11.11 -17.64 -6.43
C GLY A 42 -11.27 -16.25 -7.04
N ASP A 43 -12.51 -15.75 -7.03
CA ASP A 43 -12.86 -14.37 -7.39
C ASP A 43 -12.61 -13.35 -6.26
N ALA A 44 -12.34 -13.87 -5.06
CA ALA A 44 -11.85 -13.13 -3.91
C ALA A 44 -11.00 -14.04 -3.02
N PHE A 45 -9.99 -13.48 -2.37
CA PHE A 45 -9.20 -14.16 -1.34
C PHE A 45 -8.61 -13.15 -0.35
N GLU A 46 -8.20 -13.63 0.81
CA GLU A 46 -7.51 -12.82 1.82
C GLU A 46 -6.08 -13.35 2.01
N TYR A 47 -5.11 -12.44 2.08
CA TYR A 47 -3.71 -12.77 2.31
C TYR A 47 -3.01 -11.62 3.04
N HIS A 48 -2.28 -11.94 4.11
CA HIS A 48 -1.65 -10.95 4.99
C HIS A 48 -2.63 -9.84 5.46
N GLY A 49 -3.89 -10.19 5.74
CA GLY A 49 -4.94 -9.25 6.16
C GLY A 49 -5.50 -8.36 5.04
N ILE A 50 -4.95 -8.45 3.83
CA ILE A 50 -5.44 -7.74 2.66
C ILE A 50 -6.51 -8.58 1.96
N LEU A 51 -7.69 -7.99 1.75
CA LEU A 51 -8.79 -8.62 1.02
C LEU A 51 -8.74 -8.23 -0.46
N TYR A 52 -8.48 -9.20 -1.33
CA TYR A 52 -8.45 -9.06 -2.78
C TYR A 52 -9.82 -9.40 -3.36
N THR A 53 -10.38 -8.49 -4.18
CA THR A 53 -11.72 -8.61 -4.78
C THR A 53 -11.77 -7.98 -6.16
N GLU A 54 -12.92 -8.10 -6.82
CA GLU A 54 -13.23 -7.45 -8.10
C GLU A 54 -12.25 -7.78 -9.24
N CYS A 55 -11.72 -9.02 -9.28
CA CYS A 55 -10.83 -9.44 -10.37
C CYS A 55 -11.55 -9.34 -11.72
N ASN A 56 -11.00 -8.51 -12.62
CA ASN A 56 -11.45 -8.35 -14.01
C ASN A 56 -12.95 -8.06 -14.12
N ASN A 57 -13.78 -9.07 -14.43
CA ASN A 57 -15.25 -9.04 -14.49
C ASN A 57 -15.89 -7.71 -14.97
N VAL A 58 -15.31 -7.13 -16.03
CA VAL A 58 -15.76 -5.89 -16.68
C VAL A 58 -15.73 -6.07 -18.20
N ALA A 59 -16.42 -5.18 -18.91
CA ALA A 59 -16.27 -5.04 -20.35
C ALA A 59 -15.20 -4.01 -20.69
N GLY A 60 -14.56 -4.17 -21.85
CA GLY A 60 -13.52 -3.25 -22.30
C GLY A 60 -13.12 -3.45 -23.76
N SER A 61 -12.03 -2.80 -24.15
CA SER A 61 -11.50 -2.85 -25.51
C SER A 61 -9.98 -2.84 -25.55
N PHE A 62 -9.44 -3.36 -26.64
CA PHE A 62 -8.01 -3.38 -26.94
C PHE A 62 -7.64 -2.29 -27.95
N PRO A 63 -6.36 -1.88 -28.03
CA PRO A 63 -5.86 -0.98 -29.08
C PRO A 63 -6.17 -1.44 -30.51
N SER A 64 -6.30 -2.76 -30.73
CA SER A 64 -6.71 -3.35 -32.02
C SER A 64 -8.16 -3.06 -32.42
N GLY A 65 -8.99 -2.56 -31.49
CA GLY A 65 -10.43 -2.35 -31.68
C GLY A 65 -11.28 -3.56 -31.31
N GLU A 66 -10.67 -4.70 -30.95
CA GLU A 66 -11.40 -5.82 -30.37
C GLU A 66 -11.97 -5.44 -29.01
N THR A 67 -13.13 -6.02 -28.67
CA THR A 67 -13.82 -5.79 -27.40
C THR A 67 -13.97 -7.09 -26.63
N PHE A 68 -14.01 -7.00 -25.32
CA PHE A 68 -14.34 -8.11 -24.43
C PHE A 68 -15.49 -7.74 -23.51
N THR A 69 -16.22 -8.76 -23.08
CA THR A 69 -17.33 -8.68 -22.12
C THR A 69 -16.89 -9.31 -20.80
N PRO A 70 -17.66 -9.13 -19.71
CA PRO A 70 -17.35 -9.78 -18.44
C PRO A 70 -17.18 -11.30 -18.63
N GLN A 71 -16.21 -11.88 -17.94
CA GLN A 71 -15.79 -13.29 -18.01
C GLN A 71 -14.99 -13.74 -19.22
N ASP A 72 -14.93 -12.97 -20.31
CA ASP A 72 -14.10 -13.35 -21.48
C ASP A 72 -12.61 -13.46 -21.12
N ILE A 73 -12.14 -12.63 -20.19
CA ILE A 73 -10.74 -12.62 -19.72
C ILE A 73 -10.55 -13.36 -18.38
N GLY A 74 -11.61 -13.96 -17.83
CA GLY A 74 -11.64 -14.60 -16.51
C GLY A 74 -11.71 -13.62 -15.35
N ASP A 75 -12.08 -14.13 -14.17
CA ASP A 75 -12.31 -13.37 -12.93
C ASP A 75 -11.63 -14.02 -11.72
N GLN A 76 -10.61 -14.85 -11.96
CA GLN A 76 -9.92 -15.57 -10.91
C GLN A 76 -8.56 -14.94 -10.62
N PHE A 77 -8.25 -14.79 -9.33
CA PHE A 77 -6.90 -14.66 -8.83
C PHE A 77 -6.20 -16.02 -8.86
N ILE A 78 -4.95 -16.02 -9.30
CA ILE A 78 -4.19 -17.24 -9.61
C ILE A 78 -2.77 -17.07 -9.08
N ILE A 79 -2.25 -18.09 -8.41
CA ILE A 79 -0.82 -18.20 -8.10
C ILE A 79 -0.17 -19.06 -9.19
N GLU A 80 0.89 -18.53 -9.80
CA GLU A 80 1.71 -19.21 -10.80
C GLU A 80 3.12 -19.41 -10.26
N ASN A 81 3.73 -20.56 -10.56
CA ASN A 81 5.16 -20.75 -10.38
C ASN A 81 5.93 -20.05 -11.50
N SER A 82 6.40 -18.84 -11.22
CA SER A 82 7.01 -17.93 -12.17
C SER A 82 8.54 -18.08 -12.28
N THR A 83 9.09 -19.25 -11.95
CA THR A 83 10.54 -19.52 -11.99
C THR A 83 11.21 -19.00 -13.27
N PHE A 84 10.61 -19.20 -14.45
CA PHE A 84 11.23 -18.76 -15.72
C PHE A 84 11.19 -17.25 -15.92
N LEU A 85 10.23 -16.55 -15.31
CA LEU A 85 10.24 -15.08 -15.28
C LEU A 85 11.45 -14.59 -14.49
N PHE A 86 11.68 -15.13 -13.29
CA PHE A 86 12.80 -14.72 -12.44
C PHE A 86 14.18 -15.08 -13.02
N ASP A 87 14.28 -16.09 -13.87
CA ASP A 87 15.54 -16.40 -14.57
C ASP A 87 15.87 -15.34 -15.63
N ALA A 88 14.86 -14.71 -16.22
CA ALA A 88 15.02 -13.64 -17.21
C ALA A 88 15.10 -12.24 -16.55
N PHE A 89 14.42 -12.05 -15.43
CA PHE A 89 14.31 -10.79 -14.68
C PHE A 89 14.64 -11.03 -13.20
N PRO A 90 15.92 -11.25 -12.85
CA PRO A 90 16.32 -11.63 -11.49
C PRO A 90 16.14 -10.51 -10.45
N ASP A 91 15.95 -9.26 -10.90
CA ASP A 91 15.73 -8.10 -10.04
C ASP A 91 14.22 -7.82 -9.81
N PHE A 92 13.32 -8.60 -10.41
CA PHE A 92 11.87 -8.50 -10.21
C PHE A 92 11.42 -9.48 -9.14
N GLY A 93 10.59 -9.03 -8.21
CA GLY A 93 9.83 -9.90 -7.32
C GLY A 93 10.66 -10.66 -6.30
N SER A 94 10.05 -11.69 -5.74
CA SER A 94 10.70 -12.73 -4.94
C SER A 94 10.27 -14.12 -5.43
N ARG A 95 11.09 -15.12 -5.17
CA ARG A 95 10.97 -16.46 -5.74
C ARG A 95 10.20 -17.41 -4.84
N ASP A 96 9.37 -18.32 -5.36
CA ASP A 96 9.18 -18.71 -6.76
C ASP A 96 7.81 -18.33 -7.37
N ASN A 97 6.91 -17.71 -6.61
CA ASN A 97 5.52 -17.53 -7.03
C ASN A 97 5.14 -16.07 -7.26
N THR A 98 4.16 -15.84 -8.12
CA THR A 98 3.58 -14.50 -8.34
C THR A 98 2.07 -14.58 -8.42
N LEU A 99 1.38 -13.47 -8.13
CA LEU A 99 -0.05 -13.35 -8.36
C LEU A 99 -0.34 -12.95 -9.81
N THR A 100 -1.25 -13.68 -10.46
CA THR A 100 -1.77 -13.38 -11.80
C THR A 100 -3.28 -13.59 -11.87
N PHE A 101 -3.85 -13.45 -13.07
CA PHE A 101 -5.28 -13.29 -13.28
C PHE A 101 -5.78 -14.02 -14.53
N GLY A 102 -6.98 -14.57 -14.47
CA GLY A 102 -7.70 -14.96 -15.69
C GLY A 102 -8.44 -16.29 -15.59
N THR A 103 -8.37 -17.10 -16.66
CA THR A 103 -9.19 -18.32 -16.82
C THR A 103 -8.42 -19.62 -16.66
N ALA A 104 -7.09 -19.57 -16.64
CA ALA A 104 -6.22 -20.74 -16.63
C ALA A 104 -4.85 -20.39 -16.05
N TYR A 105 -4.16 -21.43 -15.57
CA TYR A 105 -2.78 -21.35 -15.13
C TYR A 105 -1.98 -22.54 -15.69
N ILE A 106 -0.65 -22.47 -15.66
CA ILE A 106 0.24 -23.53 -16.15
C ILE A 106 0.90 -24.23 -14.95
N PRO A 107 0.56 -25.49 -14.63
CA PRO A 107 1.19 -26.17 -13.50
C PRO A 107 2.71 -26.33 -13.65
N GLY A 108 3.45 -25.90 -12.64
CA GLY A 108 4.90 -25.97 -12.54
C GLY A 108 5.63 -24.77 -13.16
N PRO A 109 6.98 -24.78 -13.11
CA PRO A 109 7.82 -23.65 -13.55
C PRO A 109 7.46 -23.12 -14.92
N ASN A 110 7.08 -21.85 -15.00
CA ASN A 110 6.64 -21.22 -16.25
C ASN A 110 6.92 -19.70 -16.29
N LEU A 111 6.53 -19.10 -17.42
CA LEU A 111 6.35 -17.66 -17.61
C LEU A 111 5.01 -17.49 -18.33
N SER A 112 3.94 -17.22 -17.57
CA SER A 112 2.56 -17.14 -18.06
C SER A 112 1.85 -15.89 -17.52
N LEU A 113 1.86 -14.81 -18.29
CA LEU A 113 1.20 -13.57 -17.87
C LEU A 113 -0.31 -13.64 -18.13
N GLY A 114 -1.10 -13.61 -17.06
CA GLY A 114 -2.56 -13.63 -17.07
C GLY A 114 -3.19 -12.36 -17.65
N ALA A 115 -4.44 -12.44 -18.12
CA ALA A 115 -5.16 -11.27 -18.64
C ALA A 115 -5.72 -10.44 -17.47
N PHE A 116 -5.50 -9.12 -17.50
CA PHE A 116 -5.81 -8.25 -16.36
C PHE A 116 -6.50 -6.95 -16.80
N ALA A 117 -7.68 -6.68 -16.24
CA ALA A 117 -8.38 -5.41 -16.39
C ALA A 117 -8.46 -4.62 -15.07
N ARG A 118 -8.70 -5.29 -13.94
CA ARG A 118 -8.76 -4.64 -12.62
C ARG A 118 -8.66 -5.64 -11.46
N ALA A 119 -8.25 -5.15 -10.30
CA ALA A 119 -8.41 -5.78 -8.99
C ALA A 119 -8.48 -4.69 -7.90
N THR A 120 -9.18 -5.00 -6.82
CA THR A 120 -9.29 -4.14 -5.64
C THR A 120 -8.67 -4.85 -4.45
N MET A 121 -7.79 -4.16 -3.72
CA MET A 121 -7.17 -4.64 -2.48
C MET A 121 -7.67 -3.76 -1.33
N THR A 122 -8.45 -4.32 -0.41
CA THR A 122 -8.88 -3.63 0.80
C THR A 122 -7.87 -3.91 1.91
N LEU A 123 -7.34 -2.85 2.51
CA LEU A 123 -6.28 -2.94 3.52
C LEU A 123 -6.88 -3.14 4.92
N PRO A 124 -6.20 -3.85 5.82
CA PRO A 124 -6.66 -4.07 7.19
C PRO A 124 -6.65 -2.79 8.05
N ALA A 125 -5.87 -1.79 7.65
CA ALA A 125 -5.74 -0.49 8.31
C ALA A 125 -5.42 0.62 7.29
N SER A 126 -5.47 1.88 7.73
CA SER A 126 -5.09 3.03 6.91
C SER A 126 -3.59 3.04 6.65
N ALA A 127 -3.17 2.90 5.40
CA ALA A 127 -1.77 2.92 4.97
C ALA A 127 -1.31 4.32 4.55
N SER A 128 0.00 4.57 4.66
CA SER A 128 0.65 5.83 4.24
C SER A 128 1.35 5.69 2.89
N HIS A 129 1.76 4.47 2.54
CA HIS A 129 2.44 4.16 1.29
C HIS A 129 2.09 2.76 0.83
N ALA A 130 2.04 2.56 -0.49
CA ALA A 130 2.02 1.25 -1.09
C ALA A 130 2.79 1.24 -2.40
N SER A 131 3.44 0.12 -2.69
CA SER A 131 4.05 -0.15 -3.99
C SER A 131 3.81 -1.58 -4.43
N VAL A 132 3.78 -1.81 -5.74
CA VAL A 132 3.59 -3.13 -6.33
C VAL A 132 4.52 -3.30 -7.50
N GLU A 133 5.23 -4.43 -7.55
CA GLU A 133 6.06 -4.80 -8.66
C GLU A 133 5.22 -5.52 -9.71
N MET A 134 5.43 -5.17 -10.97
CA MET A 134 4.60 -5.62 -12.08
C MET A 134 5.48 -6.17 -13.20
N ALA A 135 5.10 -7.33 -13.74
CA ALA A 135 5.63 -7.87 -14.99
C ALA A 135 4.51 -7.95 -16.02
N PHE A 136 4.75 -7.49 -17.25
CA PHE A 136 3.72 -7.39 -18.30
C PHE A 136 4.34 -7.45 -19.69
N TYR A 137 3.49 -7.62 -20.72
CA TYR A 137 3.93 -7.46 -22.11
C TYR A 137 3.87 -6.00 -22.55
N GLU A 138 4.95 -5.52 -23.15
CA GLU A 138 5.03 -4.25 -23.85
C GLU A 138 5.16 -4.43 -25.37
N ASN A 139 4.96 -3.33 -26.10
CA ASN A 139 4.91 -3.29 -27.57
C ASN A 139 3.71 -4.09 -28.11
N GLY A 140 3.81 -4.54 -29.37
CA GLY A 140 2.79 -5.39 -29.99
C GLY A 140 1.37 -4.79 -29.89
N PRO A 141 0.35 -5.58 -29.54
CA PRO A 141 -1.03 -5.11 -29.43
C PRO A 141 -1.34 -4.36 -28.12
N TRP A 142 -0.36 -4.17 -27.24
CA TRP A 142 -0.53 -3.63 -25.88
C TRP A 142 -0.24 -2.12 -25.79
N GLY A 143 0.46 -1.59 -26.79
CA GLY A 143 0.94 -0.20 -26.81
C GLY A 143 -0.17 0.82 -26.52
N GLY A 144 0.12 1.74 -25.59
CA GLY A 144 -0.77 2.82 -25.21
C GLY A 144 -1.82 2.48 -24.15
N ILE A 145 -1.98 1.21 -23.77
CA ILE A 145 -2.73 0.85 -22.55
C ILE A 145 -2.04 1.49 -21.34
N VAL A 146 -2.82 1.97 -20.37
CA VAL A 146 -2.32 2.61 -19.15
C VAL A 146 -2.69 1.76 -17.94
N PHE A 147 -1.69 1.34 -17.18
CA PHE A 147 -1.89 0.83 -15.82
C PHE A 147 -2.07 1.98 -14.85
N HIS A 148 -2.96 1.80 -13.88
CA HIS A 148 -3.26 2.75 -12.81
C HIS A 148 -3.22 2.00 -11.48
N LEU A 149 -2.56 2.59 -10.49
CA LEU A 149 -2.67 2.21 -9.09
C LEU A 149 -3.25 3.42 -8.36
N ASP A 150 -4.50 3.33 -7.94
CA ASP A 150 -5.14 4.35 -7.11
C ASP A 150 -5.08 3.95 -5.64
N ALA A 151 -4.74 4.90 -4.78
CA ALA A 151 -4.99 4.85 -3.34
C ALA A 151 -6.33 5.52 -3.04
N LEU A 152 -7.20 4.85 -2.31
CA LEU A 152 -8.52 5.34 -1.94
C LEU A 152 -8.69 5.38 -0.42
N ARG A 153 -9.35 6.44 0.05
CA ARG A 153 -9.93 6.55 1.39
C ARG A 153 -11.42 6.67 1.26
N ASP A 154 -12.19 5.81 1.93
CA ASP A 154 -13.66 5.86 1.93
C ASP A 154 -14.24 5.91 0.49
N GLY A 155 -13.58 5.22 -0.45
CA GLY A 155 -13.93 5.19 -1.87
C GLY A 155 -13.62 6.47 -2.67
N GLN A 156 -12.91 7.44 -2.09
CA GLN A 156 -12.37 8.61 -2.80
C GLN A 156 -10.89 8.42 -3.09
N VAL A 157 -10.47 8.65 -4.33
CA VAL A 157 -9.06 8.60 -4.71
C VAL A 157 -8.30 9.75 -4.04
N VAL A 158 -7.26 9.42 -3.29
CA VAL A 158 -6.37 10.38 -2.59
C VAL A 158 -5.00 10.50 -3.24
N ASP A 159 -4.53 9.45 -3.93
CA ASP A 159 -3.31 9.48 -4.74
C ASP A 159 -3.40 8.46 -5.88
N SER A 160 -2.63 8.67 -6.95
CA SER A 160 -2.61 7.79 -8.13
C SER A 160 -1.22 7.71 -8.74
N ALA A 161 -0.83 6.51 -9.14
CA ALA A 161 0.33 6.25 -9.98
C ALA A 161 -0.10 5.61 -11.30
N THR A 162 0.59 5.95 -12.39
CA THR A 162 0.27 5.41 -13.71
C THR A 162 1.51 4.99 -14.49
N TYR A 163 1.33 4.02 -15.38
CA TYR A 163 2.34 3.60 -16.34
C TYR A 163 1.71 3.30 -17.70
N THR A 164 2.16 3.98 -18.75
CA THR A 164 1.73 3.72 -20.12
C THR A 164 2.61 2.67 -20.77
N ILE A 165 2.01 1.58 -21.24
CA ILE A 165 2.71 0.53 -21.98
C ILE A 165 3.30 1.11 -23.28
N ALA A 166 4.59 0.89 -23.51
CA ALA A 166 5.30 1.38 -24.69
C ALA A 166 4.71 0.83 -25.99
N ASP A 167 4.60 1.70 -27.00
CA ASP A 167 4.24 1.36 -28.38
C ASP A 167 5.47 1.45 -29.29
N GLY A 168 6.45 0.57 -29.07
CA GLY A 168 7.66 0.48 -29.89
C GLY A 168 7.44 -0.25 -31.23
N GLY A 169 6.24 -0.78 -31.48
CA GLY A 169 5.97 -1.74 -32.54
C GLY A 169 6.71 -3.08 -32.38
N GLY A 170 6.50 -4.03 -33.29
CA GLY A 170 7.22 -5.31 -33.27
C GLY A 170 6.57 -6.38 -32.39
N ARG A 171 7.38 -7.28 -31.83
CA ARG A 171 6.91 -8.42 -31.00
C ARG A 171 6.72 -8.00 -29.55
N ASP A 172 5.76 -8.66 -28.91
CA ASP A 172 5.52 -8.64 -27.48
C ASP A 172 6.80 -9.03 -26.74
N ASN A 173 7.24 -8.17 -25.82
CA ASN A 173 8.36 -8.46 -24.92
C ASN A 173 7.90 -8.30 -23.49
N VAL A 174 8.41 -9.13 -22.59
CA VAL A 174 8.20 -8.94 -21.16
C VAL A 174 9.04 -7.77 -20.69
N THR A 175 8.46 -6.93 -19.85
CA THR A 175 9.16 -5.86 -19.12
C THR A 175 8.60 -5.78 -17.71
N THR A 176 9.26 -4.99 -16.86
CA THR A 176 8.86 -4.81 -15.47
C THR A 176 8.81 -3.34 -15.10
N THR A 177 7.97 -3.01 -14.13
CA THR A 177 7.91 -1.68 -13.51
C THR A 177 7.41 -1.80 -12.07
N THR A 178 7.55 -0.72 -11.31
CA THR A 178 6.92 -0.59 -9.99
C THR A 178 5.99 0.61 -10.03
N LEU A 179 4.74 0.41 -9.61
CA LEU A 179 3.83 1.52 -9.31
C LEU A 179 3.85 1.77 -7.80
N SER A 180 3.74 3.04 -7.40
CA SER A 180 3.77 3.40 -5.98
C SER A 180 2.93 4.63 -5.72
N VAL A 181 2.15 4.58 -4.64
CA VAL A 181 1.27 5.66 -4.16
C VAL A 181 1.64 6.00 -2.73
N SER A 182 1.43 7.25 -2.33
CA SER A 182 1.71 7.72 -0.97
C SER A 182 0.79 8.86 -0.59
N ASP A 183 0.10 8.74 0.54
CA ASP A 183 -0.65 9.84 1.13
C ASP A 183 0.13 10.41 2.32
N GLN A 184 0.36 11.72 2.29
CA GLN A 184 0.96 12.48 3.41
C GLN A 184 -0.12 13.01 4.37
N GLY A 185 -1.40 12.81 4.03
CA GLY A 185 -2.55 13.14 4.85
C GLY A 185 -2.89 12.03 5.82
N ALA A 186 -4.17 11.70 5.93
CA ALA A 186 -4.62 10.72 6.91
C ALA A 186 -4.33 9.26 6.48
N GLY A 187 -3.86 8.98 5.25
CA GLY A 187 -3.63 7.63 4.69
C GLY A 187 -4.66 7.16 3.65
N PHE A 188 -4.74 5.86 3.39
CA PHE A 188 -5.74 5.24 2.52
C PHE A 188 -6.07 3.80 2.96
N ASP A 189 -7.30 3.35 2.73
CA ASP A 189 -7.81 2.04 3.18
C ASP A 189 -7.96 1.02 2.04
N GLN A 190 -7.78 1.46 0.80
CA GLN A 190 -7.95 0.61 -0.38
C GLN A 190 -6.97 0.98 -1.48
N LEU A 191 -6.52 -0.04 -2.21
CA LEU A 191 -5.80 0.10 -3.48
C LEU A 191 -6.68 -0.43 -4.61
N LYS A 192 -6.64 0.25 -5.75
CA LYS A 192 -7.26 -0.23 -6.98
C LYS A 192 -6.24 -0.25 -8.10
N LEU A 193 -5.88 -1.45 -8.55
CA LEU A 193 -5.04 -1.66 -9.72
C LEU A 193 -5.94 -1.91 -10.92
N TYR A 194 -5.75 -1.20 -12.02
CA TYR A 194 -6.54 -1.41 -13.23
C TYR A 194 -5.84 -0.93 -14.49
N ALA A 195 -6.33 -1.37 -15.65
CA ALA A 195 -5.79 -1.02 -16.95
C ALA A 195 -6.85 -0.36 -17.83
N THR A 196 -6.48 0.72 -18.51
CA THR A 196 -7.38 1.43 -19.45
C THR A 196 -6.79 1.58 -20.84
N TRP A 197 -7.69 1.70 -21.82
CA TRP A 197 -7.38 2.17 -23.16
C TRP A 197 -8.42 3.23 -23.54
N ASN A 198 -7.96 4.44 -23.86
CA ASN A 198 -8.82 5.63 -23.90
C ASN A 198 -9.61 5.78 -22.59
N ASP A 199 -10.93 5.94 -22.67
CA ASP A 199 -11.82 6.21 -21.53
C ASP A 199 -12.41 4.94 -20.88
N GLY A 200 -11.98 3.74 -21.29
CA GLY A 200 -12.54 2.46 -20.83
C GLY A 200 -11.50 1.44 -20.40
N TYR A 201 -11.95 0.34 -19.78
CA TYR A 201 -11.06 -0.75 -19.39
C TYR A 201 -10.40 -1.40 -20.63
N SER A 202 -9.17 -1.87 -20.42
CA SER A 202 -8.47 -2.79 -21.33
C SER A 202 -8.01 -4.02 -20.56
N ALA A 203 -7.40 -4.97 -21.25
CA ALA A 203 -6.97 -6.23 -20.64
C ALA A 203 -5.55 -6.65 -21.06
N PRO A 204 -4.50 -5.87 -20.74
CA PRO A 204 -3.12 -6.29 -20.95
C PRO A 204 -2.79 -7.56 -20.17
N ARG A 205 -1.60 -8.11 -20.43
CA ARG A 205 -1.08 -9.24 -19.65
C ARG A 205 -0.31 -8.75 -18.44
N LEU A 206 -0.57 -9.32 -17.26
CA LEU A 206 0.02 -8.86 -16.00
C LEU A 206 0.25 -10.02 -15.01
N MET A 207 1.40 -9.96 -14.36
CA MET A 207 1.68 -10.56 -13.05
C MET A 207 2.06 -9.45 -12.09
N ILE A 208 1.71 -9.61 -10.82
CA ILE A 208 2.18 -8.75 -9.74
C ILE A 208 2.91 -9.56 -8.68
N ASP A 209 3.86 -8.90 -8.04
CA ASP A 209 4.60 -9.42 -6.91
C ASP A 209 4.98 -8.29 -5.94
N ASN A 210 5.43 -8.67 -4.74
CA ASN A 210 5.93 -7.76 -3.71
C ASN A 210 5.01 -6.56 -3.49
N LEU A 211 3.70 -6.81 -3.26
CA LEU A 211 2.83 -5.74 -2.82
C LEU A 211 3.30 -5.31 -1.43
N THR A 212 3.95 -4.16 -1.38
CA THR A 212 4.54 -3.58 -0.19
C THR A 212 3.61 -2.51 0.32
N VAL A 213 3.15 -2.63 1.56
CA VAL A 213 2.28 -1.64 2.20
C VAL A 213 2.97 -1.14 3.46
N THR A 214 3.06 0.18 3.60
CA THR A 214 3.58 0.81 4.80
C THR A 214 2.46 1.52 5.52
N TYR A 215 2.15 1.01 6.70
CA TYR A 215 1.29 1.70 7.64
C TYR A 215 2.11 2.80 8.31
N PRO A 216 1.52 3.99 8.55
CA PRO A 216 2.16 4.94 9.45
C PRO A 216 2.51 4.19 10.73
N ASP A 217 3.73 4.41 11.25
CA ASP A 217 4.23 3.68 12.41
C ASP A 217 3.15 3.63 13.48
N THR A 218 2.66 2.42 13.77
CA THR A 218 1.60 2.15 14.74
C THR A 218 2.11 2.33 16.16
N THR A 219 3.00 3.30 16.42
CA THR A 219 2.96 3.96 17.72
C THR A 219 1.69 4.80 17.73
N CYS A 220 0.54 4.13 17.72
CA CYS A 220 -0.70 4.65 18.23
C CYS A 220 -0.62 4.37 19.71
N PRO A 221 -0.04 5.28 20.52
CA PRO A 221 0.21 4.92 21.90
C PRO A 221 -1.14 4.76 22.64
N ALA A 222 -2.22 5.29 22.05
CA ALA A 222 -3.61 5.08 22.43
C ALA A 222 -4.15 3.66 22.19
N ASP A 223 -3.58 2.83 21.29
CA ASP A 223 -3.82 1.37 21.23
C ASP A 223 -2.97 0.74 22.33
N PHE A 224 -3.41 0.95 23.56
CA PHE A 224 -2.64 0.62 24.75
C PHE A 224 -2.61 -0.88 24.99
N ASN A 225 -3.65 -1.62 24.59
CA ASN A 225 -3.68 -3.07 24.76
C ASN A 225 -3.02 -3.84 23.59
N ALA A 226 -2.66 -3.13 22.51
CA ALA A 226 -2.01 -3.64 21.30
C ALA A 226 -2.84 -4.69 20.55
N ASP A 227 -4.16 -4.51 20.51
CA ASP A 227 -5.09 -5.38 19.78
C ASP A 227 -5.39 -4.89 18.36
N GLY A 228 -4.84 -3.74 17.97
CA GLY A 228 -4.95 -3.15 16.63
C GLY A 228 -6.12 -2.19 16.47
N PHE A 229 -6.86 -1.90 17.53
CA PHE A 229 -7.95 -0.91 17.56
C PHE A 229 -7.73 0.07 18.71
N VAL A 230 -8.22 1.30 18.55
CA VAL A 230 -8.35 2.26 19.67
C VAL A 230 -9.80 2.26 20.12
N ASP A 231 -10.09 1.63 21.25
CA ASP A 231 -11.44 1.51 21.78
C ASP A 231 -11.51 1.57 23.32
N PHE A 232 -12.69 1.30 23.88
CA PHE A 232 -12.89 1.39 25.33
C PHE A 232 -11.98 0.45 26.14
N PHE A 233 -11.51 -0.66 25.55
CA PHE A 233 -10.59 -1.59 26.18
C PHE A 233 -9.19 -1.00 26.34
N ASP A 234 -8.73 -0.14 25.43
CA ASP A 234 -7.48 0.59 25.61
C ASP A 234 -7.56 1.60 26.74
N PHE A 235 -8.65 2.37 26.79
CA PHE A 235 -8.87 3.33 27.86
C PHE A 235 -8.88 2.63 29.22
N THR A 236 -9.57 1.49 29.31
CA THR A 236 -9.62 0.70 30.54
C THR A 236 -8.25 0.12 30.89
N ALA A 237 -7.52 -0.44 29.92
CA ALA A 237 -6.18 -0.98 30.13
C ALA A 237 -5.18 0.10 30.57
N TYR A 238 -5.26 1.30 30.01
CA TYR A 238 -4.45 2.44 30.42
C TYR A 238 -4.79 2.87 31.85
N VAL A 239 -6.08 3.03 32.19
CA VAL A 239 -6.51 3.38 33.56
C VAL A 239 -6.04 2.33 34.57
N ASP A 240 -6.18 1.04 34.27
CA ASP A 240 -5.70 -0.03 35.15
C ASP A 240 -4.18 0.05 35.36
N CYS A 241 -3.42 0.35 34.30
CA CYS A 241 -1.97 0.53 34.39
C CYS A 241 -1.60 1.80 35.18
N PHE A 242 -2.30 2.92 34.93
CA PHE A 242 -2.11 4.21 35.58
C PHE A 242 -2.41 4.16 37.08
N GLU A 243 -3.45 3.42 37.48
CA GLU A 243 -3.80 3.20 38.89
C GLU A 243 -2.92 2.13 39.57
N GLY A 244 -1.98 1.52 38.83
CA GLY A 244 -1.02 0.54 39.34
C GLY A 244 -1.59 -0.86 39.56
N ILE A 245 -2.66 -1.21 38.86
CA ILE A 245 -3.30 -2.54 38.91
C ILE A 245 -2.51 -3.52 38.04
N GLU A 246 -2.54 -3.34 36.72
CA GLU A 246 -1.85 -4.18 35.75
C GLU A 246 -1.58 -3.37 34.47
N CYS A 247 -0.38 -3.51 33.92
CA CYS A 247 -0.05 -2.97 32.61
C CYS A 247 0.03 -4.13 31.61
N PRO A 248 -0.50 -3.98 30.38
CA PRO A 248 -0.28 -4.94 29.31
C PRO A 248 1.22 -5.21 29.09
N PRO A 249 1.60 -6.40 28.58
CA PRO A 249 3.00 -6.74 28.38
C PRO A 249 3.74 -5.72 27.52
N GLY A 250 4.80 -5.13 28.05
CA GLY A 250 5.63 -4.15 27.34
C GLY A 250 5.12 -2.71 27.41
N GLN A 251 3.97 -2.46 28.05
CA GLN A 251 3.42 -1.13 28.23
C GLN A 251 3.78 -0.49 29.57
N SER A 252 3.66 0.83 29.63
CA SER A 252 3.91 1.66 30.81
C SER A 252 2.85 2.74 30.92
N ALA A 253 2.48 3.11 32.15
CA ALA A 253 1.63 4.27 32.41
C ALA A 253 2.37 5.62 32.23
N ASP A 254 3.70 5.59 32.16
CA ASP A 254 4.57 6.72 31.78
C ASP A 254 4.47 6.89 30.25
N PHE A 255 3.40 7.56 29.83
CA PHE A 255 2.93 7.64 28.46
C PHE A 255 3.81 8.58 27.62
N ASN A 256 4.31 9.65 28.23
CA ASN A 256 5.22 10.59 27.56
C ASN A 256 6.71 10.25 27.76
N ALA A 257 7.00 9.15 28.46
CA ALA A 257 8.33 8.59 28.70
C ALA A 257 9.30 9.56 29.39
N ASP A 258 8.79 10.41 30.28
CA ASP A 258 9.60 11.37 31.04
C ASP A 258 10.25 10.75 32.30
N GLY A 259 9.91 9.51 32.61
CA GLY A 259 10.42 8.74 33.75
C GLY A 259 9.54 8.82 34.99
N PHE A 260 8.39 9.49 34.92
CA PHE A 260 7.41 9.57 35.99
C PHE A 260 6.02 9.16 35.48
N VAL A 261 5.17 8.67 36.38
CA VAL A 261 3.75 8.44 36.09
C VAL A 261 2.96 9.50 36.85
N ASP A 262 2.39 10.46 36.14
CA ASP A 262 1.62 11.55 36.73
C ASP A 262 0.44 12.03 35.84
N PHE A 263 -0.20 13.14 36.23
CA PHE A 263 -1.37 13.64 35.53
C PHE A 263 -1.10 14.00 34.05
N PHE A 264 0.14 14.34 33.68
CA PHE A 264 0.48 14.66 32.30
C PHE A 264 0.43 13.42 31.41
N ASP A 265 0.83 12.25 31.89
CA ASP A 265 0.66 11.00 31.14
C ASP A 265 -0.81 10.71 30.85
N PHE A 266 -1.66 10.89 31.86
CA PHE A 266 -3.09 10.66 31.70
C PHE A 266 -3.71 11.61 30.68
N GLN A 267 -3.32 12.88 30.72
CA GLN A 267 -3.79 13.87 29.74
C GLN A 267 -3.27 13.54 28.34
N ASP A 268 -1.99 13.21 28.21
CA ASP A 268 -1.38 12.86 26.92
C ASP A 268 -2.03 11.60 26.32
N PHE A 269 -2.36 10.61 27.16
CA PHE A 269 -3.14 9.44 26.74
C PHE A 269 -4.53 9.82 26.28
N VAL A 270 -5.27 10.63 27.04
CA VAL A 270 -6.62 11.08 26.66
C VAL A 270 -6.60 11.86 25.35
N ASP A 271 -5.61 12.74 25.16
CA ASP A 271 -5.46 13.51 23.92
C ASP A 271 -5.19 12.58 22.71
N ALA A 272 -4.34 11.58 22.88
CA ALA A 272 -4.08 10.57 21.84
C ALA A 272 -5.31 9.68 21.59
N PHE A 273 -6.03 9.29 22.65
CA PHE A 273 -7.23 8.47 22.58
C PHE A 273 -8.37 9.17 21.84
N GLU A 274 -8.61 10.45 22.11
CA GLU A 274 -9.61 11.26 21.41
C GLU A 274 -9.23 11.57 19.96
N ALA A 275 -7.93 11.56 19.64
CA ALA A 275 -7.42 11.69 18.27
C ALA A 275 -7.55 10.41 17.44
N TRP A 276 -7.80 9.25 18.08
CA TRP A 276 -7.83 7.91 17.46
C TRP A 276 -6.47 7.42 16.93
N CYS A 277 -5.37 8.11 17.27
CA CYS A 277 -4.12 8.35 16.53
C CYS A 277 -4.03 9.78 15.95
#